data_AF-A0A7C6D8A9-F1
#
_entry.id   AF-A0A7C6D8A9-F1
#
_cell.length_a   1.000
_cell.length_b   1.000
_cell.length_c   1.000
_cell.angle_alpha   90.00
_cell.angle_beta   90.00
_cell.angle_gamma   90.00
#
_symmetry.space_group_name_H-M   'P 1'
#
loop_
_entity.id
_entity.type
_entity.pdbx_description
1 polymer ?
#
loop_
_entity_poly.entity_id
_entity_poly.type
_entity_poly.pdbx_seq_one_letter_code
_entity_poly.pdbx_strand_id
1 'polypeptide(L)'
;MNLLEIVMLIIGILIILFSCLIVAHPDKNRTASIDDSELKGLLQENLDTFKQQQNEILTYVSEETLAKTEEYLSRLSNEKIMAVSEYSDQILEKINRNHEEVVFLYNMLNNKENELKETLKEINSSQQKVKDAVRKNSDEKVLSKDIAKPKQPNTLAQNVKLKSALKPGFEAESSSISINNAEILKLHKQDNSVVSIAKQLGIGQGEVKLVIDLFTDR
;
A
#
# COMPACT_ATOMS: atom_id res chain seq x y z
N MET A 1 -68.83 -60.61 -51.19
CA MET A 1 -67.36 -60.53 -51.10
C MET A 1 -66.78 -61.28 -52.27
N ASN A 2 -66.04 -60.57 -53.12
CA ASN A 2 -65.47 -61.18 -54.31
C ASN A 2 -64.29 -62.08 -53.92
N LEU A 3 -64.04 -63.16 -54.67
CA LEU A 3 -62.93 -64.09 -54.41
C LEU A 3 -61.59 -63.35 -54.24
N LEU A 4 -61.37 -62.30 -55.03
CA LEU A 4 -60.17 -61.48 -54.99
C LEU A 4 -60.03 -60.68 -53.68
N GLU A 5 -61.13 -60.26 -53.09
CA GLU A 5 -61.17 -59.53 -51.81
C GLU A 5 -60.78 -60.44 -50.64
N ILE A 6 -61.27 -61.69 -50.63
CA ILE A 6 -60.86 -62.71 -49.66
C ILE A 6 -59.36 -63.02 -49.76
N VAL A 7 -58.82 -63.15 -50.97
CA VAL A 7 -57.40 -63.47 -51.19
C VAL A 7 -56.49 -62.34 -50.70
N MET A 8 -56.85 -61.08 -50.98
CA MET A 8 -56.09 -59.92 -50.50
C MET A 8 -56.13 -59.76 -48.98
N LEU A 9 -57.26 -60.08 -48.35
CA LEU A 9 -57.40 -60.02 -46.89
C LEU A 9 -56.53 -61.07 -46.20
N ILE A 10 -56.46 -62.29 -46.74
CA ILE A 10 -55.60 -63.36 -46.21
C ILE A 10 -54.12 -63.00 -46.36
N ILE A 11 -53.71 -62.43 -47.50
CA ILE A 11 -52.34 -61.95 -47.72
C ILE A 11 -51.97 -60.82 -46.77
N GLY A 12 -52.89 -59.87 -46.52
CA GLY A 12 -52.67 -58.79 -45.56
C GLY A 12 -52.45 -59.31 -44.15
N ILE A 13 -53.25 -60.27 -43.69
CA ILE A 13 -53.09 -60.90 -42.37
C ILE A 13 -51.77 -61.66 -42.29
N LEU A 14 -51.39 -62.38 -43.35
CA LEU A 14 -50.11 -63.11 -43.41
C LEU A 14 -48.90 -62.19 -43.30
N ILE A 15 -48.91 -61.04 -43.99
CA ILE A 15 -47.83 -60.05 -43.92
C ILE A 15 -47.73 -59.43 -42.53
N ILE A 16 -48.86 -59.14 -41.88
CA ILE A 16 -48.90 -58.60 -40.52
C ILE A 16 -48.35 -59.62 -39.52
N LEU A 17 -48.70 -60.91 -39.66
CA LEU A 17 -48.17 -61.97 -38.81
C LEU A 17 -46.66 -62.19 -39.02
N PHE A 18 -46.19 -62.16 -40.27
CA PHE A 18 -44.76 -62.23 -40.57
C PHE A 18 -43.99 -61.03 -40.01
N SER A 19 -44.55 -59.82 -40.13
CA SER A 19 -43.95 -58.60 -39.58
C SER A 19 -43.96 -58.59 -38.04
N CYS A 20 -45.00 -59.17 -37.43
CA CYS A 20 -45.03 -59.33 -35.98
C CYS A 20 -44.01 -60.38 -35.52
N LEU A 21 -43.80 -61.45 -36.28
CA LEU A 21 -42.84 -62.51 -35.95
C LEU A 21 -41.38 -62.06 -36.09
N ILE A 22 -41.05 -61.28 -37.13
CA ILE A 22 -39.69 -60.72 -37.30
C ILE A 22 -39.33 -59.69 -36.21
N VAL A 23 -40.32 -58.94 -35.70
CA VAL A 23 -40.15 -58.01 -34.58
C VAL A 23 -40.13 -58.74 -33.23
N ALA A 24 -40.95 -59.77 -33.05
CA ALA A 24 -41.06 -60.52 -31.81
C ALA A 24 -39.92 -61.52 -31.61
N HIS A 25 -39.23 -61.93 -32.68
CA HIS A 25 -37.99 -62.70 -32.61
C HIS A 25 -36.90 -61.91 -33.35
N PRO A 26 -36.23 -60.95 -32.67
CA PRO A 26 -34.98 -60.44 -33.20
C PRO A 26 -34.01 -61.63 -33.27
N ASP A 27 -33.76 -62.10 -34.49
CA ASP A 27 -32.79 -63.14 -34.78
C ASP A 27 -31.47 -62.81 -34.05
N LYS A 28 -31.13 -63.62 -33.05
CA LYS A 28 -29.81 -63.63 -32.37
C LYS A 28 -28.65 -63.84 -33.36
N ASN A 29 -28.94 -64.13 -34.63
CA ASN A 29 -27.98 -64.52 -35.65
C ASN A 29 -27.80 -63.48 -36.78
N ARG A 30 -28.26 -62.23 -36.59
CA ARG A 30 -28.01 -61.12 -37.53
C ARG A 30 -27.36 -59.88 -36.91
N THR A 31 -26.66 -60.06 -35.81
CA THR A 31 -25.56 -59.15 -35.48
C THR A 31 -24.29 -59.83 -35.93
N ALA A 32 -23.74 -59.40 -37.06
CA ALA A 32 -22.30 -59.46 -37.21
C ALA A 32 -21.74 -58.75 -35.98
N SER A 33 -21.33 -59.53 -34.98
CA SER A 33 -20.49 -59.05 -33.91
C SER A 33 -19.21 -58.62 -34.61
N ILE A 34 -19.13 -57.34 -34.98
CA ILE A 34 -17.86 -56.63 -34.92
C ILE A 34 -17.33 -57.04 -33.56
N ASP A 35 -16.25 -57.81 -33.55
CA ASP A 35 -15.69 -58.35 -32.33
C ASP A 35 -15.44 -57.15 -31.41
N ASP A 36 -16.26 -57.00 -30.36
CA ASP A 36 -16.21 -55.84 -29.46
C ASP A 36 -14.82 -55.71 -28.86
N SER A 37 -14.04 -56.80 -28.84
CA SER A 37 -12.62 -56.83 -28.47
C SER A 37 -11.73 -56.10 -29.49
N GLU A 38 -11.91 -56.33 -30.79
CA GLU A 38 -11.12 -55.72 -31.87
C GLU A 38 -11.48 -54.23 -32.03
N LEU A 39 -12.76 -53.89 -31.92
CA LEU A 39 -13.24 -52.51 -31.90
C LEU A 39 -12.74 -51.74 -30.68
N LYS A 40 -12.74 -52.36 -29.48
CA LYS A 40 -12.16 -51.77 -28.27
C LYS A 40 -10.65 -51.62 -28.38
N GLY A 41 -9.94 -52.56 -29.01
CA GLY A 41 -8.49 -52.47 -29.22
C GLY A 41 -8.12 -51.26 -30.08
N LEU A 42 -8.79 -51.07 -31.22
CA LEU A 42 -8.59 -49.90 -32.07
C LEU A 42 -9.01 -48.60 -31.38
N LEU A 43 -10.12 -48.60 -30.63
CA LEU A 43 -10.51 -47.43 -29.84
C LEU A 43 -9.50 -47.09 -28.75
N GLN A 44 -8.97 -48.08 -28.05
CA GLN A 44 -7.97 -47.91 -27.00
C GLN A 44 -6.67 -47.32 -27.57
N GLU A 45 -6.20 -47.83 -28.72
CA GLU A 45 -5.01 -47.31 -29.41
C GLU A 45 -5.20 -45.85 -29.86
N ASN A 46 -6.35 -45.52 -30.44
CA ASN A 46 -6.68 -44.14 -30.81
C ASN A 46 -6.83 -43.22 -29.58
N LEU A 47 -7.34 -43.73 -28.47
CA LEU A 47 -7.43 -42.98 -27.21
C LEU A 47 -6.06 -42.75 -26.58
N ASP A 48 -5.17 -43.74 -26.64
CA ASP A 48 -3.82 -43.64 -26.09
C ASP A 48 -2.97 -42.65 -26.89
N THR A 49 -3.05 -42.70 -28.22
CA THR A 49 -2.39 -41.71 -29.10
C THR A 49 -2.96 -40.30 -28.91
N PHE A 50 -4.28 -40.16 -28.79
CA PHE A 50 -4.92 -38.88 -28.48
C PHE A 50 -4.50 -38.34 -27.11
N LYS A 51 -4.44 -39.20 -26.09
CA LYS A 51 -3.98 -38.84 -24.74
C LYS A 51 -2.52 -38.39 -24.75
N GLN A 52 -1.67 -39.05 -25.55
CA GLN A 52 -0.28 -38.67 -25.72
C GLN A 52 -0.15 -37.29 -26.39
N GLN A 53 -0.90 -37.04 -27.47
CA GLN A 53 -0.95 -35.73 -28.13
C GLN A 53 -1.46 -34.63 -27.19
N GLN A 54 -2.49 -34.91 -26.39
CA GLN A 54 -2.98 -33.97 -25.39
C GLN A 54 -1.91 -33.66 -24.34
N ASN A 55 -1.22 -34.68 -23.82
CA ASN A 55 -0.15 -34.47 -22.84
C ASN A 55 1.01 -33.67 -23.44
N GLU A 56 1.37 -33.90 -24.71
CA GLU A 56 2.42 -33.16 -25.39
C GLU A 56 2.04 -31.68 -25.57
N ILE A 57 0.83 -31.40 -26.06
CA ILE A 57 0.33 -30.02 -26.20
C ILE A 57 0.22 -29.35 -24.83
N LEU A 58 -0.29 -30.05 -23.82
CA LEU A 58 -0.40 -29.52 -22.46
C LEU A 58 0.97 -29.21 -21.87
N THR A 59 1.96 -30.08 -22.08
CA THR A 59 3.34 -29.86 -21.64
C THR A 59 3.94 -28.66 -22.35
N TYR A 60 3.78 -28.57 -23.67
CA TYR A 60 4.25 -27.44 -24.47
C TYR A 60 3.63 -26.11 -24.01
N VAL A 61 2.31 -26.05 -23.82
CA VAL A 61 1.62 -24.85 -23.34
C VAL A 61 2.03 -24.52 -21.90
N SER A 62 2.17 -25.53 -21.04
CA SER A 62 2.64 -25.33 -19.67
C SER A 62 4.04 -24.72 -19.64
N GLU A 63 4.95 -25.23 -20.47
CA GLU A 63 6.33 -24.75 -20.52
C GLU A 63 6.42 -23.36 -21.17
N GLU A 64 5.66 -23.10 -22.23
CA GLU A 64 5.57 -21.77 -22.84
C GLU A 64 5.00 -20.73 -21.87
N THR A 65 3.94 -21.07 -21.13
CA THR A 65 3.34 -20.16 -20.15
C THR A 65 4.26 -19.94 -18.95
N LEU A 66 4.98 -20.96 -18.50
CA LEU A 66 5.97 -20.84 -17.44
C LEU A 66 7.12 -19.92 -17.87
N ALA A 67 7.67 -20.12 -19.07
CA ALA A 67 8.73 -19.27 -19.61
C ALA A 67 8.30 -17.79 -19.74
N LYS A 68 7.10 -17.53 -20.31
CA LYS A 68 6.54 -16.17 -20.39
C LYS A 68 6.30 -15.56 -19.01
N THR A 69 5.84 -16.37 -18.05
CA THR A 69 5.60 -15.91 -16.68
C THR A 69 6.92 -15.56 -15.99
N GLU A 70 7.96 -16.38 -16.16
CA GLU A 70 9.28 -16.14 -15.59
C GLU A 70 9.93 -14.89 -16.18
N GLU A 71 9.83 -14.69 -17.50
CA GLU A 71 10.29 -13.47 -18.16
C GLU A 71 9.55 -12.23 -17.62
N TYR A 72 8.21 -12.29 -17.56
CA TYR A 72 7.38 -11.21 -17.04
C TYR A 72 7.70 -10.90 -15.57
N LEU A 73 7.84 -11.94 -14.74
CA LEU A 73 8.16 -11.81 -13.32
C LEU A 73 9.56 -11.23 -13.12
N SER A 74 10.54 -11.67 -13.91
CA SER A 74 11.91 -11.14 -13.89
C SER A 74 11.93 -9.66 -14.24
N ARG A 75 11.22 -9.28 -15.31
CA ARG A 75 11.08 -7.88 -15.72
C ARG A 75 10.39 -7.04 -14.64
N LEU A 76 9.27 -7.51 -14.11
CA LEU A 76 8.53 -6.82 -13.04
C LEU A 76 9.38 -6.69 -11.78
N SER A 77 10.10 -7.75 -11.40
CA SER A 77 11.00 -7.76 -10.24
C SER A 77 12.10 -6.72 -10.40
N ASN A 78 12.76 -6.66 -11.56
CA ASN A 78 13.79 -5.66 -11.83
C ASN A 78 13.25 -4.23 -11.78
N GLU A 79 12.06 -3.98 -12.34
CA GLU A 79 11.40 -2.68 -12.25
C GLU A 79 11.09 -2.29 -10.80
N LYS A 80 10.57 -3.22 -9.99
CA LYS A 80 10.29 -2.98 -8.58
C LYS A 80 11.55 -2.77 -7.75
N ILE A 81 12.62 -3.52 -8.00
CA ILE A 81 13.91 -3.32 -7.36
C ILE A 81 14.44 -1.93 -7.67
N MET A 82 14.38 -1.48 -8.94
CA MET A 82 14.80 -0.15 -9.34
C MET A 82 13.98 0.94 -8.63
N ALA A 83 12.64 0.83 -8.62
CA ALA A 83 11.77 1.81 -7.96
C ALA A 83 11.98 1.86 -6.44
N VAL A 84 12.19 0.70 -5.80
CA VAL A 84 12.48 0.62 -4.36
C VAL A 84 13.87 1.19 -4.07
N SER A 85 14.87 0.93 -4.92
CA SER A 85 16.20 1.50 -4.79
C SER A 85 16.15 3.03 -4.89
N GLU A 86 15.50 3.57 -5.92
CA GLU A 86 15.37 5.02 -6.12
C GLU A 86 14.64 5.68 -4.94
N TYR A 87 13.57 5.07 -4.44
CA TYR A 87 12.89 5.56 -3.24
C TYR A 87 13.79 5.50 -2.01
N SER A 88 14.54 4.40 -1.84
CA SER A 88 15.47 4.23 -0.71
C SER A 88 16.57 5.29 -0.73
N ASP A 89 17.11 5.60 -1.90
CA ASP A 89 18.13 6.64 -2.08
C ASP A 89 17.58 8.03 -1.71
N GLN A 90 16.36 8.35 -2.14
CA GLN A 90 15.70 9.61 -1.75
C GLN A 90 15.47 9.71 -0.25
N ILE A 91 15.08 8.62 0.41
CA ILE A 91 14.90 8.59 1.86
C ILE A 91 16.24 8.72 2.57
N LEU A 92 17.28 8.04 2.08
CA LEU A 92 18.62 8.10 2.66
C LEU A 92 19.21 9.50 2.55
N GLU A 93 19.00 10.19 1.43
CA GLU A 93 19.41 11.58 1.25
C GLU A 93 18.67 12.53 2.22
N LYS A 94 17.36 12.34 2.39
CA LYS A 94 16.58 13.10 3.39
C LYS A 94 17.06 12.83 4.81
N ILE A 95 17.40 11.58 5.13
CA ILE A 95 17.96 11.20 6.44
C ILE A 95 19.32 11.87 6.64
N ASN A 96 20.20 11.84 5.62
CA ASN A 96 21.52 12.47 5.70
C ASN A 96 21.39 13.98 5.92
N ARG A 97 20.53 14.65 5.14
CA ARG A 97 20.28 16.08 5.30
C ARG A 97 19.73 16.42 6.69
N ASN A 98 18.75 15.65 7.19
CA ASN A 98 18.22 15.85 8.54
C ASN A 98 19.30 15.62 9.60
N HIS A 99 20.13 14.60 9.44
CA HIS A 99 21.26 14.35 10.33
C HIS A 99 22.24 15.53 10.37
N GLU A 100 22.61 16.06 9.20
CA GLU A 100 23.46 17.26 9.08
C GLU A 100 22.82 18.48 9.77
N GLU A 101 21.52 18.71 9.55
CA GLU A 101 20.79 19.80 10.19
C GLU A 101 20.77 19.63 11.72
N VAL A 102 20.51 18.43 12.25
CA VAL A 102 20.53 18.16 13.70
C VAL A 102 21.92 18.37 14.30
N VAL A 103 22.98 17.89 13.64
CA VAL A 103 24.36 18.11 14.07
C VAL A 103 24.71 19.60 14.03
N PHE A 104 24.27 20.32 13.00
CA PHE A 104 24.43 21.77 12.91
C PHE A 104 23.72 22.51 14.04
N LEU A 105 22.46 22.16 14.32
CA LEU A 105 21.70 22.73 15.45
C LEU A 105 22.41 22.47 16.78
N TYR A 106 22.95 21.26 16.98
CA TYR A 106 23.74 20.92 18.17
C TYR A 106 25.00 21.81 18.28
N ASN A 107 25.75 21.96 17.20
CA ASN A 107 26.95 22.80 17.17
C ASN A 107 26.63 24.28 17.41
N MET A 108 25.57 24.81 16.78
CA MET A 108 25.08 26.17 16.99
C MET A 108 24.61 26.40 18.41
N LEU A 109 23.89 25.45 19.00
CA LEU A 109 23.42 25.52 20.38
C LEU A 109 24.61 25.54 21.35
N ASN A 110 25.57 24.65 21.15
CA ASN A 110 26.78 24.59 21.96
C ASN A 110 27.63 25.88 21.80
N ASN A 111 27.73 26.43 20.58
CA ASN A 111 28.41 27.70 20.37
C ASN A 111 27.70 28.86 21.07
N LYS A 112 26.36 28.94 20.98
CA LYS A 112 25.58 29.95 21.71
C LYS A 112 25.67 29.80 23.23
N GLU A 113 25.72 28.58 23.74
CA GLU A 113 25.96 28.34 25.17
C GLU A 113 27.33 28.89 25.58
N ASN A 114 28.37 28.67 24.77
CA ASN A 114 29.71 29.19 25.02
C ASN A 114 29.75 30.73 24.95
N GLU A 115 29.14 31.35 23.93
CA GLU A 115 29.01 32.81 23.82
C GLU A 115 28.26 33.40 25.03
N LEU A 116 27.19 32.75 25.49
CA LEU A 116 26.46 33.17 26.69
C LEU A 116 27.33 33.04 27.96
N LYS A 117 28.12 31.97 28.10
CA LYS A 117 29.06 31.83 29.22
C LYS A 117 30.14 32.91 29.20
N GLU A 118 30.66 33.25 28.02
CA GLU A 118 31.68 34.29 27.86
C GLU A 118 31.12 35.68 28.19
N THR A 119 29.97 36.04 27.62
CA THR A 119 29.30 37.31 27.93
C THR A 119 28.92 37.42 29.41
N LEU A 120 28.44 36.34 30.04
CA LEU A 120 28.21 36.30 31.49
C LEU A 120 29.51 36.49 32.28
N LYS A 121 30.64 35.93 31.82
CA LYS A 121 31.96 36.13 32.45
C LYS A 121 32.42 37.58 32.31
N GLU A 122 32.23 38.21 31.16
CA GLU A 122 32.56 39.62 30.93
C GLU A 122 31.71 40.56 31.77
N ILE A 123 30.39 40.33 31.85
CA ILE A 123 29.46 41.10 32.70
C ILE A 123 29.85 40.97 34.18
N ASN A 124 30.16 39.76 34.66
CA ASN A 124 30.63 39.58 36.03
C ASN A 124 31.97 40.31 36.27
N SER A 125 32.90 40.23 35.32
CA SER A 125 34.20 40.90 35.44
C SER A 125 34.07 42.43 35.43
N SER A 126 33.17 42.98 34.62
CA SER A 126 32.90 44.43 34.58
C SER A 126 32.13 44.90 35.81
N GLN A 127 31.14 44.13 36.28
CA GLN A 127 30.46 44.41 37.55
C GLN A 127 31.45 44.39 38.73
N GLN A 128 32.41 43.46 38.71
CA GLN A 128 33.46 43.42 39.73
C GLN A 128 34.40 44.62 39.62
N LYS A 129 34.86 44.99 38.43
CA LYS A 129 35.64 46.22 38.22
C LYS A 129 34.89 47.48 38.67
N VAL A 130 33.59 47.57 38.42
CA VAL A 130 32.75 48.68 38.90
C VAL A 130 32.64 48.66 40.43
N LYS A 131 32.42 47.48 41.04
CA LYS A 131 32.42 47.34 42.51
C LYS A 131 33.78 47.71 43.12
N ASP A 132 34.88 47.35 42.48
CA ASP A 132 36.23 47.65 42.95
C ASP A 132 36.59 49.13 42.74
N ALA A 133 36.13 49.76 41.67
CA ALA A 133 36.25 51.20 41.44
C ALA A 133 35.40 52.02 42.42
N VAL A 134 34.18 51.55 42.74
CA VAL A 134 33.33 52.15 43.78
C VAL A 134 33.98 51.98 45.16
N ARG A 135 34.58 50.81 45.46
CA ARG A 135 35.34 50.60 46.70
C ARG A 135 36.59 51.47 46.83
N LYS A 136 37.29 51.75 45.72
CA LYS A 136 38.47 52.65 45.71
C LYS A 136 38.12 54.14 45.87
N ASN A 137 36.89 54.54 45.59
CA ASN A 137 36.43 55.94 45.71
C ASN A 137 35.61 56.20 46.99
N SER A 138 35.59 55.26 47.93
CA SER A 138 34.86 55.40 49.19
C SER A 138 35.80 55.26 50.39
N ASP A 139 36.72 56.22 50.50
CA ASP A 139 37.12 56.77 51.80
C ASP A 139 36.12 57.87 52.20
N GLU A 140 34.83 57.55 52.28
CA GLU A 140 33.92 58.28 53.16
C GLU A 140 32.78 57.37 53.62
N LYS A 141 32.66 57.31 54.94
CA LYS A 141 31.80 56.43 55.74
C LYS A 141 30.33 56.81 55.56
N VAL A 142 29.47 55.93 55.03
CA VAL A 142 28.09 55.79 55.51
C VAL A 142 27.62 54.33 55.40
N LEU A 143 27.37 53.75 56.57
CA LEU A 143 26.60 52.53 56.79
C LEU A 143 25.15 52.77 56.36
N SER A 144 24.61 51.94 55.46
CA SER A 144 23.18 51.67 55.40
C SER A 144 22.91 50.27 54.85
N LYS A 145 22.14 49.55 55.65
CA LYS A 145 21.72 48.16 55.53
C LYS A 145 20.53 48.05 54.58
N ASP A 146 20.35 46.85 54.04
CA ASP A 146 19.18 46.34 53.31
C ASP A 146 18.90 46.90 51.90
N ILE A 147 19.11 46.06 50.88
CA ILE A 147 18.14 45.77 49.79
C ILE A 147 18.48 44.40 49.16
N ALA A 148 17.54 43.49 49.36
CA ALA A 148 17.05 42.44 48.45
C ALA A 148 17.99 41.37 47.87
N LYS A 149 17.74 40.12 48.31
CA LYS A 149 17.84 38.87 47.54
C LYS A 149 17.43 39.06 46.07
N PRO A 150 18.23 38.62 45.07
CA PRO A 150 17.68 38.21 43.79
C PRO A 150 17.21 36.76 43.92
N LYS A 151 15.90 36.59 44.15
CA LYS A 151 15.19 35.42 43.64
C LYS A 151 15.08 35.58 42.12
N GLN A 152 15.21 34.47 41.42
CA GLN A 152 14.95 34.29 39.99
C GLN A 152 13.65 34.99 39.53
N PRO A 153 13.61 35.39 38.25
CA PRO A 153 12.51 34.93 37.41
C PRO A 153 13.04 34.39 36.08
N ASN A 154 12.96 33.06 35.89
CA ASN A 154 12.09 32.51 34.85
C ASN A 154 10.88 33.40 34.55
N THR A 155 10.73 33.77 33.27
CA THR A 155 9.52 33.76 32.44
C THR A 155 9.51 34.99 31.53
N LEU A 156 10.02 34.86 30.30
CA LEU A 156 9.63 35.73 29.18
C LEU A 156 9.64 34.89 27.88
N ALA A 157 8.71 33.95 27.82
CA ALA A 157 8.04 33.62 26.55
C ALA A 157 6.89 34.63 26.36
N GLN A 158 6.60 34.95 25.09
CA GLN A 158 5.52 35.83 24.60
C GLN A 158 5.81 37.33 24.55
N ASN A 159 6.48 37.77 23.48
CA ASN A 159 5.88 38.68 22.48
C ASN A 159 6.94 39.16 21.47
N VAL A 160 7.02 38.50 20.30
CA VAL A 160 7.44 39.17 19.06
C VAL A 160 6.51 38.70 17.95
N LYS A 161 5.41 39.42 17.79
CA LYS A 161 4.66 39.48 16.53
C LYS A 161 5.31 40.61 15.73
N LEU A 162 6.23 40.29 14.82
CA LEU A 162 6.62 41.22 13.76
C LEU A 162 6.37 40.55 12.41
N LYS A 163 5.41 41.12 11.69
CA LYS A 163 5.12 40.84 10.28
C LYS A 163 6.37 41.08 9.44
N SER A 164 6.73 40.13 8.59
CA SER A 164 7.48 40.39 7.37
C SER A 164 6.73 39.78 6.19
N ALA A 165 6.43 40.62 5.22
CA ALA A 165 5.88 40.34 3.90
C ALA A 165 6.96 40.90 2.95
N LEU A 166 7.62 40.20 2.02
CA LEU A 166 7.23 39.39 0.84
C LEU A 166 8.52 38.60 0.41
N LYS A 167 8.51 37.26 0.28
CA LYS A 167 8.35 36.36 -0.91
C LYS A 167 9.47 36.39 -1.98
N PRO A 168 9.73 35.30 -2.77
CA PRO A 168 9.08 33.97 -2.80
C PRO A 168 10.06 32.75 -2.80
N GLY A 169 9.60 31.59 -2.30
CA GLY A 169 10.25 30.31 -2.60
C GLY A 169 10.11 29.26 -1.51
N PHE A 170 9.05 28.43 -1.62
CA PHE A 170 9.01 27.07 -1.08
C PHE A 170 8.82 26.86 0.44
N GLU A 171 7.72 27.36 1.01
CA GLU A 171 7.21 26.84 2.30
C GLU A 171 5.67 26.92 2.32
N ALA A 172 4.98 25.80 2.06
CA ALA A 172 3.52 25.74 2.12
C ALA A 172 2.93 24.35 2.46
N GLU A 173 3.65 23.43 3.11
CA GLU A 173 3.09 22.08 3.35
C GLU A 173 3.12 21.56 4.78
N SER A 174 3.82 22.19 5.73
CA SER A 174 3.92 21.61 7.10
C SER A 174 2.76 22.00 8.04
N SER A 175 2.16 23.18 7.87
CA SER A 175 1.09 23.66 8.76
C SER A 175 -0.31 23.16 8.39
N SER A 176 -0.52 22.74 7.14
CA SER A 176 -1.80 22.21 6.66
C SER A 176 -2.11 20.81 7.21
N ILE A 177 -1.09 19.98 7.44
CA ILE A 177 -1.25 18.57 7.83
C ILE A 177 -1.98 18.41 9.17
N SER A 178 -1.73 19.29 10.16
CA SER A 178 -2.39 19.21 11.47
C SER A 178 -3.86 19.67 11.46
N ILE A 179 -4.20 20.63 10.59
CA ILE A 179 -5.57 21.14 10.43
C ILE A 179 -6.42 20.08 9.72
N ASN A 180 -5.85 19.40 8.73
CA ASN A 180 -6.52 18.36 7.96
C ASN A 180 -6.99 17.21 8.86
N ASN A 181 -6.24 16.83 9.90
CA ASN A 181 -6.62 15.72 10.80
C ASN A 181 -7.94 15.97 11.56
N ALA A 182 -8.15 17.20 12.04
CA ALA A 182 -9.40 17.56 12.71
C ALA A 182 -10.59 17.60 11.74
N GLU A 183 -10.34 18.00 10.49
CA GLU A 183 -11.35 18.07 9.44
C GLU A 183 -11.75 16.69 8.92
N ILE A 184 -10.81 15.75 8.79
CA ILE A 184 -11.07 14.33 8.49
C ILE A 184 -12.06 13.74 9.50
N LEU A 185 -11.83 13.98 10.80
CA LEU A 185 -12.70 13.47 11.87
C LEU A 185 -14.09 14.11 11.85
N LYS A 186 -14.19 15.38 11.48
CA LYS A 186 -15.49 16.08 11.35
C LYS A 186 -16.30 15.52 10.19
N LEU A 187 -15.66 15.30 9.04
CA LEU A 187 -16.32 14.75 7.85
C LEU A 187 -16.71 13.28 8.04
N HIS A 188 -15.89 12.50 8.75
CA HIS A 188 -16.23 11.11 9.11
C HIS A 188 -17.44 11.05 10.05
N LYS A 189 -17.52 11.96 11.04
CA LYS A 189 -18.71 12.10 11.91
C LYS A 189 -19.98 12.52 11.17
N GLN A 190 -19.86 13.03 9.94
CA GLN A 190 -20.97 13.40 9.06
C GLN A 190 -21.32 12.26 8.07
N ASP A 191 -20.86 11.03 8.32
CA ASP A 191 -21.05 9.83 7.47
C ASP A 191 -20.52 9.96 6.03
N ASN A 192 -19.55 10.85 5.81
CA ASN A 192 -18.90 10.93 4.50
C ASN A 192 -17.94 9.75 4.28
N SER A 193 -18.00 9.16 3.08
CA SER A 193 -17.11 8.07 2.68
C SER A 193 -15.64 8.52 2.63
N VAL A 194 -14.73 7.62 3.01
CA VAL A 194 -13.26 7.79 3.00
C VAL A 194 -12.76 8.34 1.65
N VAL A 195 -13.38 7.89 0.55
CA VAL A 195 -13.03 8.32 -0.81
C VAL A 195 -13.41 9.79 -1.06
N SER A 196 -14.57 10.22 -0.55
CA SER A 196 -15.03 11.61 -0.66
C SER A 196 -14.17 12.55 0.18
N ILE A 197 -13.78 12.11 1.38
CA ILE A 197 -12.89 12.85 2.29
C ILE A 197 -11.52 13.03 1.64
N ALA A 198 -10.94 11.97 1.08
CA ALA A 198 -9.66 12.00 0.36
C ALA A 198 -9.70 12.98 -0.82
N LYS A 199 -10.78 12.95 -1.60
CA LYS A 199 -10.96 13.84 -2.75
C LYS A 199 -11.16 15.31 -2.36
N GLN A 200 -11.86 15.57 -1.26
CA GLN A 200 -12.17 16.92 -0.80
C GLN A 200 -10.96 17.60 -0.13
N LEU A 201 -10.14 16.85 0.59
CA LEU A 201 -8.96 17.34 1.30
C LEU A 201 -7.65 17.17 0.51
N GLY A 202 -7.68 16.50 -0.65
CA GLY A 202 -6.50 16.28 -1.49
C GLY A 202 -5.46 15.34 -0.88
N ILE A 203 -5.88 14.48 0.05
CA ILE A 203 -5.03 13.56 0.82
C ILE A 203 -5.22 12.11 0.37
N GLY A 204 -4.24 11.26 0.64
CA GLY A 204 -4.30 9.85 0.24
C GLY A 204 -5.39 9.08 0.98
N GLN A 205 -6.12 8.21 0.29
CA GLN A 205 -7.14 7.35 0.91
C GLN A 205 -6.62 6.50 2.09
N GLY A 206 -5.34 6.13 2.06
CA GLY A 206 -4.67 5.42 3.15
C GLY A 206 -4.42 6.29 4.38
N GLU A 207 -4.13 7.58 4.19
CA GLU A 207 -3.92 8.54 5.28
C GLU A 207 -5.22 8.84 6.01
N VAL A 208 -6.32 9.02 5.25
CA VAL A 208 -7.66 9.20 5.81
C VAL A 208 -8.04 8.01 6.68
N LYS A 209 -7.82 6.78 6.18
CA LYS A 209 -8.12 5.56 6.92
C LYS A 209 -7.27 5.43 8.19
N LEU A 210 -5.98 5.71 8.10
CA LEU A 210 -5.07 5.67 9.25
C LEU A 210 -5.50 6.66 10.36
N VAL A 211 -5.91 7.88 9.99
CA VAL A 211 -6.40 8.88 10.96
C VAL A 211 -7.72 8.44 11.60
N ILE A 212 -8.64 7.88 10.82
CA ILE A 212 -9.91 7.36 11.36
C ILE A 212 -9.65 6.21 12.34
N ASP A 213 -8.83 5.23 11.95
CA ASP A 213 -8.50 4.06 12.76
C ASP A 213 -7.82 4.49 14.08
N LEU A 214 -6.89 5.45 14.02
CA LEU A 214 -6.11 5.87 15.20
C LEU A 214 -6.90 6.71 16.22
N PHE A 215 -7.97 7.39 15.79
CA PHE A 215 -8.78 8.28 16.63
C PHE A 215 -10.18 7.76 16.97
N THR A 216 -10.67 6.72 16.28
CA THR A 216 -11.98 6.10 16.55
C THR A 216 -11.88 4.91 17.50
N ASP A 217 -10.73 4.22 17.55
CA ASP A 217 -10.48 3.05 18.43
C ASP A 217 -10.13 3.41 19.88
N ARG A 218 -10.61 4.56 20.39
CA ARG A 218 -10.40 5.00 21.77
C ARG A 218 -11.69 5.49 22.42
#